data_AF-A0A1V5P402-F1
#
_entry.id   AF-A0A1V5P402-F1
#
_cell.length_a   1.000
_cell.length_b   1.000
_cell.length_c   1.000
_cell.angle_alpha   90.00
_cell.angle_beta   90.00
_cell.angle_gamma   90.00
#
_symmetry.space_group_name_H-M   'P 1'
#
loop_
_entity.id
_entity.type
_entity.pdbx_description
1 polymer ?
#
loop_
_entity_poly.entity_id
_entity_poly.type
_entity_poly.pdbx_seq_one_letter_code
_entity_poly.pdbx_strand_id
1 'polypeptide(L)'
;MEAAAKKGHQVILSNGYYIDLSNPAWKHYTNDPLPANTTLTPEEQKNILGGEATMWAELVTPENIDSRIWPRTAAIAERLWSDREVNNIPSMYSRLARTSIRLEECGLEHITYRAKMIRRLAGNRNIESLITIAGLVEPLKDYKRHAQGVAYSTDLPFTRLPDIAAADAPVPLAFKDLCETWFRKKDPDVIPAIRAQLEEWQPLHGEVQVAASGIPALAPWLIVSEHVSKLSKIGLESLHYVESRASVPDAWVKESYATLSEAALPVQECELMIAESVMMLFQNALPK
;
A
#
# COMPACT_ATOMS: atom_id res chain seq x y z
N MET A 1 -18.83 2.55 -21.92
CA MET A 1 -20.05 2.13 -21.20
C MET A 1 -21.27 2.93 -21.64
N GLU A 2 -21.37 4.23 -21.32
CA GLU A 2 -22.58 5.03 -21.62
C GLU A 2 -23.01 4.97 -23.09
N ALA A 3 -22.07 5.07 -24.04
CA ALA A 3 -22.38 4.98 -25.46
C ALA A 3 -23.03 3.66 -25.90
N ALA A 4 -22.75 2.55 -25.22
CA ALA A 4 -23.37 1.26 -25.49
C ALA A 4 -24.76 1.17 -24.85
N ALA A 5 -24.92 1.68 -23.63
CA ALA A 5 -26.20 1.75 -22.93
C ALA A 5 -27.22 2.62 -23.69
N LYS A 6 -26.80 3.77 -24.24
CA LYS A 6 -27.62 4.65 -25.10
C LYS A 6 -28.08 3.99 -26.40
N LYS A 7 -27.38 2.94 -26.85
CA LYS A 7 -27.76 2.14 -28.02
C LYS A 7 -28.64 0.94 -27.67
N GLY A 8 -29.05 0.80 -26.41
CA GLY A 8 -29.90 -0.31 -25.95
C GLY A 8 -29.15 -1.61 -25.67
N HIS A 9 -27.81 -1.58 -25.59
CA HIS A 9 -27.03 -2.77 -25.23
C HIS A 9 -26.84 -2.85 -23.71
N GLN A 10 -27.01 -4.05 -23.15
CA GLN A 10 -26.64 -4.33 -21.76
C GLN A 10 -25.12 -4.27 -21.57
N VAL A 11 -24.66 -3.71 -20.45
CA VAL A 11 -23.25 -3.43 -20.18
C VAL A 11 -22.85 -3.84 -18.77
N ILE A 12 -21.64 -4.39 -18.64
CA ILE A 12 -20.93 -4.60 -17.38
C ILE A 12 -19.68 -3.70 -17.38
N LEU A 13 -19.42 -3.01 -16.27
CA LEU A 13 -18.23 -2.17 -16.12
C LEU A 13 -17.07 -2.93 -15.47
N SER A 14 -15.96 -3.09 -16.19
CA SER A 14 -14.69 -3.52 -15.60
C SER A 14 -13.66 -2.40 -15.50
N ASN A 15 -13.79 -1.33 -16.31
CA ASN A 15 -12.88 -0.18 -16.22
C ASN A 15 -12.92 0.43 -14.82
N GLY A 16 -11.75 0.64 -14.22
CA GLY A 16 -11.61 1.07 -12.83
C GLY A 16 -11.61 -0.06 -11.78
N TYR A 17 -11.89 -1.32 -12.18
CA TYR A 17 -11.83 -2.51 -11.32
C TYR A 17 -10.71 -3.50 -11.72
N TYR A 18 -9.64 -2.98 -12.32
CA TYR A 18 -8.43 -3.72 -12.67
C TYR A 18 -7.58 -3.90 -11.42
N ILE A 19 -7.89 -4.92 -10.63
CA ILE A 19 -7.22 -5.19 -9.36
C ILE A 19 -5.79 -5.71 -9.56
N ASP A 20 -5.45 -6.26 -10.72
CA ASP A 20 -4.08 -6.67 -11.10
C ASP A 20 -3.08 -5.51 -11.06
N LEU A 21 -3.53 -4.28 -11.30
CA LEU A 21 -2.72 -3.07 -11.35
C LEU A 21 -2.30 -2.53 -9.97
N SER A 22 -2.50 -3.29 -8.89
CA SER A 22 -2.11 -2.96 -7.50
C SER A 22 -2.55 -1.58 -6.99
N ASN A 23 -3.59 -1.00 -7.61
CA ASN A 23 -4.17 0.26 -7.17
C ASN A 23 -4.88 0.12 -5.80
N PRO A 24 -4.95 1.21 -5.01
CA PRO A 24 -5.53 1.16 -3.67
C PRO A 24 -7.05 0.95 -3.70
N ALA A 25 -7.59 0.33 -2.65
CA ALA A 25 -8.98 -0.07 -2.49
C ALA A 25 -9.93 1.11 -2.69
N TRP A 26 -9.58 2.29 -2.17
CA TRP A 26 -10.42 3.48 -2.30
C TRP A 26 -10.69 3.84 -3.77
N LYS A 27 -9.72 3.67 -4.68
CA LYS A 27 -9.86 4.00 -6.10
C LYS A 27 -10.92 3.12 -6.75
N HIS A 28 -10.93 1.84 -6.40
CA HIS A 28 -11.94 0.89 -6.84
C HIS A 28 -13.30 1.16 -6.18
N TYR A 29 -13.31 1.43 -4.88
CA TYR A 29 -14.53 1.71 -4.11
C TYR A 29 -15.28 2.97 -4.59
N THR A 30 -14.57 3.98 -5.08
CA THR A 30 -15.17 5.21 -5.64
C THR A 30 -15.55 5.10 -7.11
N ASN A 31 -15.20 4.01 -7.79
CA ASN A 31 -15.55 3.78 -9.18
C ASN A 31 -17.00 3.28 -9.26
N ASP A 32 -17.94 4.16 -9.58
CA ASP A 32 -19.37 3.85 -9.65
C ASP A 32 -19.78 3.50 -11.10
N PRO A 33 -20.39 2.31 -11.36
CA PRO A 33 -20.94 1.99 -12.68
C PRO A 33 -22.07 2.92 -13.12
N LEU A 34 -22.71 3.61 -12.17
CA LEU A 34 -23.78 4.54 -12.44
C LEU A 34 -23.69 5.76 -11.50
N PRO A 35 -22.73 6.67 -11.75
CA PRO A 35 -22.50 7.81 -10.87
C PRO A 35 -23.67 8.79 -10.90
N ALA A 36 -23.86 9.57 -9.83
CA ALA A 36 -24.98 10.49 -9.69
C ALA A 36 -25.07 11.56 -10.80
N ASN A 37 -23.94 11.90 -11.42
CA ASN A 37 -23.84 12.86 -12.51
C ASN A 37 -23.91 12.22 -13.91
N THR A 38 -24.39 10.97 -14.03
CA THR A 38 -24.53 10.30 -15.31
C THR A 38 -25.46 11.05 -16.29
N THR A 39 -25.15 10.96 -17.59
CA THR A 39 -25.98 11.54 -18.65
C THR A 39 -27.03 10.57 -19.20
N LEU A 40 -27.15 9.37 -18.62
CA LEU A 40 -28.10 8.34 -19.04
C LEU A 40 -29.50 8.66 -18.53
N THR A 41 -30.50 8.53 -19.41
CA THR A 41 -31.92 8.55 -19.05
C THR A 41 -32.28 7.33 -18.18
N PRO A 42 -33.34 7.39 -17.36
CA PRO A 42 -33.73 6.26 -16.50
C PRO A 42 -33.91 4.93 -17.23
N GLU A 43 -34.32 4.94 -18.51
CA GLU A 43 -34.44 3.72 -19.31
C GLU A 43 -33.07 3.18 -19.73
N GLU A 44 -32.15 4.05 -20.14
CA GLU A 44 -30.78 3.66 -20.50
C GLU A 44 -29.98 3.18 -19.28
N GLN A 45 -30.28 3.67 -18.08
CA GLN A 45 -29.65 3.22 -16.83
C GLN A 45 -29.94 1.74 -16.55
N LYS A 46 -31.10 1.21 -16.96
CA LYS A 46 -31.44 -0.22 -16.82
C LYS A 46 -30.54 -1.13 -17.64
N ASN A 47 -29.83 -0.59 -18.63
CA ASN A 47 -28.85 -1.33 -19.41
C ASN A 47 -27.52 -1.52 -18.67
N ILE A 48 -27.30 -0.84 -17.54
CA ILE A 48 -26.13 -1.05 -16.69
C ILE A 48 -26.41 -2.20 -15.74
N LEU A 49 -25.80 -3.36 -15.99
CA LEU A 49 -26.04 -4.58 -15.20
C LEU A 49 -25.22 -4.61 -13.91
N GLY A 50 -24.17 -3.79 -13.81
CA GLY A 50 -23.25 -3.76 -12.68
C GLY A 50 -21.80 -3.65 -13.14
N GLY A 51 -20.90 -4.29 -12.41
CA GLY A 51 -19.47 -4.30 -12.72
C GLY A 51 -18.79 -5.60 -12.34
N GLU A 52 -17.55 -5.75 -12.78
CA GLU A 52 -16.75 -6.95 -12.53
C GLU A 52 -15.29 -6.55 -12.23
N ALA A 53 -14.76 -7.07 -11.13
CA ALA A 53 -13.33 -6.98 -10.83
C ALA A 53 -12.56 -7.94 -11.73
N THR A 54 -11.58 -7.43 -12.46
CA THR A 54 -10.75 -8.23 -13.37
C THR A 54 -9.39 -8.49 -12.75
N MET A 55 -9.08 -9.78 -12.53
CA MET A 55 -7.78 -10.24 -12.09
C MET A 55 -7.01 -10.84 -13.26
N TRP A 56 -6.27 -10.00 -13.96
CA TRP A 56 -5.29 -10.44 -14.94
C TRP A 56 -4.09 -11.10 -14.24
N ALA A 57 -3.52 -12.14 -14.86
CA ALA A 57 -2.68 -13.12 -14.19
C ALA A 57 -1.20 -13.05 -14.57
N GLU A 58 -0.76 -12.02 -15.30
CA GLU A 58 0.63 -11.86 -15.79
C GLU A 58 1.65 -11.88 -14.65
N LEU A 59 1.27 -11.38 -13.47
CA LEU A 59 2.11 -11.25 -12.28
C LEU A 59 1.54 -12.01 -11.07
N VAL A 60 0.76 -13.06 -11.35
CA VAL A 60 0.03 -13.84 -10.35
C VAL A 60 0.43 -15.32 -10.40
N THR A 61 0.58 -15.93 -9.23
CA THR A 61 0.72 -17.39 -9.05
C THR A 61 -0.36 -17.90 -8.09
N PRO A 62 -0.62 -19.22 -8.06
CA PRO A 62 -1.53 -19.80 -7.07
C PRO A 62 -1.18 -19.44 -5.61
N GLU A 63 0.10 -19.23 -5.29
CA GLU A 63 0.53 -18.88 -3.93
C GLU A 63 0.21 -17.43 -3.56
N ASN A 64 0.09 -16.55 -4.56
CA ASN A 64 0.06 -15.11 -4.37
C ASN A 64 -1.29 -14.49 -4.77
N ILE A 65 -2.17 -15.24 -5.45
CA ILE A 65 -3.42 -14.78 -6.05
C ILE A 65 -4.38 -14.15 -5.04
N ASP A 66 -4.54 -14.75 -3.86
CA ASP A 66 -5.47 -14.26 -2.87
C ASP A 66 -5.11 -12.85 -2.40
N SER A 67 -3.83 -12.52 -2.27
CA SER A 67 -3.41 -11.17 -1.87
C SER A 67 -3.54 -10.13 -2.97
N ARG A 68 -3.76 -10.55 -4.22
CA ARG A 68 -4.09 -9.65 -5.33
C ARG A 68 -5.59 -9.44 -5.39
N ILE A 69 -6.39 -10.46 -5.16
CA ILE A 69 -7.86 -10.36 -5.17
C ILE A 69 -8.37 -9.66 -3.90
N TRP A 70 -7.86 -10.04 -2.74
CA TRP A 70 -8.39 -9.64 -1.43
C TRP A 70 -7.40 -8.76 -0.65
N PRO A 71 -7.91 -7.81 0.16
CA PRO A 71 -9.33 -7.56 0.43
C PRO A 71 -9.98 -6.56 -0.54
N ARG A 72 -9.25 -5.98 -1.49
CA ARG A 72 -9.76 -4.89 -2.38
C ARG A 72 -11.05 -5.25 -3.11
N THR A 73 -11.22 -6.51 -3.51
CA THR A 73 -12.47 -6.98 -4.15
C THR A 73 -13.69 -6.93 -3.21
N ALA A 74 -13.50 -7.00 -1.89
CA ALA A 74 -14.61 -6.77 -0.94
C ALA A 74 -15.09 -5.31 -0.95
N ALA A 75 -14.19 -4.35 -1.19
CA ALA A 75 -14.58 -2.95 -1.38
C ALA A 75 -15.34 -2.74 -2.71
N ILE A 76 -14.93 -3.45 -3.77
CA ILE A 76 -15.69 -3.48 -5.04
C ILE A 76 -17.06 -4.11 -4.83
N ALA A 77 -17.15 -5.22 -4.10
CA ALA A 77 -18.40 -5.89 -3.80
C ALA A 77 -19.38 -4.94 -3.07
N GLU A 78 -18.89 -4.13 -2.13
CA GLU A 78 -19.73 -3.11 -1.47
C GLU A 78 -20.24 -2.06 -2.46
N ARG A 79 -19.39 -1.53 -3.35
CA ARG A 79 -19.82 -0.59 -4.38
C ARG A 79 -20.88 -1.20 -5.30
N LEU A 80 -20.77 -2.48 -5.63
CA LEU A 80 -21.69 -3.16 -6.55
C LEU A 80 -22.99 -3.65 -5.89
N TRP A 81 -23.03 -3.70 -4.55
CA TRP A 81 -24.18 -4.21 -3.79
C TRP A 81 -24.94 -3.14 -3.01
N SER A 82 -24.23 -2.22 -2.35
CA SER A 82 -24.81 -1.24 -1.44
C SER A 82 -25.40 -0.04 -2.17
N ASP A 83 -26.26 0.71 -1.45
CA ASP A 83 -26.77 1.98 -1.94
C ASP A 83 -25.62 2.90 -2.36
N ARG A 84 -25.85 3.67 -3.43
CA ARG A 84 -24.86 4.60 -4.01
C ARG A 84 -24.20 5.51 -2.96
N GLU A 85 -25.00 6.00 -2.01
CA GLU A 85 -24.59 6.92 -0.96
C GLU A 85 -23.61 6.32 0.05
N VAL A 86 -23.45 4.99 0.06
CA VAL A 86 -22.37 4.32 0.80
C VAL A 86 -21.06 4.55 0.04
N ASN A 87 -20.38 5.66 0.38
CA ASN A 87 -19.15 6.08 -0.31
C ASN A 87 -18.09 6.69 0.63
N ASN A 88 -18.27 6.59 1.94
CA ASN A 88 -17.29 7.10 2.91
C ASN A 88 -16.04 6.20 2.99
N ILE A 89 -14.89 6.72 2.51
CA ILE A 89 -13.63 5.98 2.41
C ILE A 89 -13.07 5.55 3.80
N PRO A 90 -12.97 6.41 4.83
CA PRO A 90 -12.47 5.98 6.14
C PRO A 90 -13.31 4.87 6.79
N SER A 91 -14.64 4.98 6.69
CA SER A 91 -15.56 3.94 7.16
C SER A 91 -15.39 2.62 6.39
N MET A 92 -15.17 2.70 5.08
CA MET A 92 -14.87 1.53 4.24
C MET A 92 -13.61 0.82 4.72
N TYR A 93 -12.47 1.51 4.87
CA TYR A 93 -11.23 0.88 5.35
C TYR A 93 -11.38 0.26 6.75
N SER A 94 -12.11 0.92 7.65
CA SER A 94 -12.40 0.40 9.00
C SER A 94 -13.20 -0.91 8.99
N ARG A 95 -14.12 -1.07 8.04
CA ARG A 95 -14.89 -2.31 7.86
C ARG A 95 -14.09 -3.34 7.06
N LEU A 96 -13.34 -2.90 6.04
CA LEU A 96 -12.49 -3.73 5.20
C LEU A 96 -11.42 -4.46 6.01
N ALA A 97 -10.81 -3.81 7.01
CA ALA A 97 -9.85 -4.46 7.91
C ALA A 97 -10.45 -5.66 8.65
N ARG A 98 -11.69 -5.54 9.14
CA ARG A 98 -12.42 -6.64 9.81
C ARG A 98 -12.87 -7.72 8.82
N THR A 99 -13.37 -7.31 7.65
CA THR A 99 -13.74 -8.24 6.58
C THR A 99 -12.54 -9.05 6.11
N SER A 100 -11.37 -8.41 5.95
CA SER A 100 -10.12 -9.05 5.53
C SER A 100 -9.74 -10.21 6.45
N ILE A 101 -9.86 -10.04 7.77
CA ILE A 101 -9.56 -11.13 8.72
C ILE A 101 -10.58 -12.27 8.59
N ARG A 102 -11.88 -11.95 8.48
CA ARG A 102 -12.94 -12.96 8.33
C ARG A 102 -12.82 -13.78 7.05
N LEU A 103 -12.23 -13.22 5.99
CA LEU A 103 -12.01 -13.94 4.74
C LEU A 103 -11.10 -15.17 4.92
N GLU A 104 -10.23 -15.20 5.93
CA GLU A 104 -9.42 -16.40 6.24
C GLU A 104 -10.28 -17.56 6.75
N GLU A 105 -11.48 -17.31 7.32
CA GLU A 105 -12.43 -18.36 7.71
C GLU A 105 -12.95 -19.15 6.48
N CYS A 106 -12.86 -18.57 5.29
CA CYS A 106 -13.20 -19.20 4.02
C CYS A 106 -12.00 -19.88 3.33
N GLY A 107 -10.83 -19.93 3.99
CA GLY A 107 -9.61 -20.54 3.46
C GLY A 107 -8.77 -19.62 2.56
N LEU A 108 -9.06 -18.33 2.51
CA LEU A 108 -8.24 -17.36 1.76
C LEU A 108 -6.91 -17.10 2.50
N GLU A 109 -5.83 -17.00 1.74
CA GLU A 109 -4.47 -16.89 2.27
C GLU A 109 -3.84 -15.50 2.06
N HIS A 110 -4.62 -14.48 1.74
CA HIS A 110 -4.15 -13.12 1.40
C HIS A 110 -3.30 -12.44 2.49
N ILE A 111 -3.41 -12.89 3.74
CA ILE A 111 -2.56 -12.44 4.86
C ILE A 111 -1.41 -13.45 5.09
N THR A 112 -1.74 -14.73 5.22
CA THR A 112 -0.80 -15.80 5.65
C THR A 112 0.22 -16.22 4.59
N TYR A 113 -0.05 -16.01 3.30
CA TYR A 113 0.87 -16.36 2.20
C TYR A 113 2.26 -15.70 2.37
N ARG A 114 2.28 -14.46 2.85
CA ARG A 114 3.49 -13.64 3.01
C ARG A 114 4.54 -14.36 3.86
N ALA A 115 4.13 -14.89 5.01
CA ALA A 115 5.03 -15.57 5.91
C ALA A 115 5.58 -16.88 5.30
N LYS A 116 4.77 -17.59 4.49
CA LYS A 116 5.22 -18.81 3.78
C LYS A 116 6.33 -18.48 2.76
N MET A 117 6.12 -17.44 1.95
CA MET A 117 7.10 -17.01 0.95
C MET A 117 8.38 -16.49 1.59
N ILE A 118 8.28 -15.67 2.64
CA ILE A 118 9.45 -15.14 3.35
C ILE A 118 10.24 -16.25 4.03
N ARG A 119 9.60 -17.27 4.64
CA ARG A 119 10.31 -18.44 5.18
C ARG A 119 11.09 -19.17 4.10
N ARG A 120 10.52 -19.37 2.91
CA ARG A 120 11.23 -20.01 1.80
C ARG A 120 12.44 -19.18 1.36
N LEU A 121 12.30 -17.86 1.33
CA LEU A 121 13.36 -16.93 0.94
C LEU A 121 14.49 -16.83 1.97
N ALA A 122 14.15 -16.78 3.26
CA ALA A 122 15.07 -16.62 4.37
C ALA A 122 15.64 -17.95 4.90
N GLY A 123 15.11 -19.10 4.47
CA GLY A 123 15.47 -20.41 4.99
C GLY A 123 15.05 -20.59 6.45
N ASN A 124 15.96 -21.07 7.31
CA ASN A 124 15.70 -21.36 8.72
C ASN A 124 15.99 -20.17 9.66
N ARG A 125 15.97 -18.93 9.15
CA ARG A 125 16.24 -17.69 9.90
C ARG A 125 14.94 -17.15 10.54
N ASN A 126 15.08 -16.29 11.55
CA ASN A 126 13.96 -15.48 12.03
C ASN A 126 13.51 -14.53 10.89
N ILE A 127 12.20 -14.44 10.66
CA ILE A 127 11.56 -13.70 9.56
C ILE A 127 10.76 -12.48 10.02
N GLU A 128 10.68 -12.20 11.32
CA GLU A 128 9.80 -11.16 11.89
C GLU A 128 10.11 -9.79 11.28
N SER A 129 11.38 -9.40 11.28
CA SER A 129 11.82 -8.14 10.65
C SER A 129 11.54 -8.09 9.15
N LEU A 130 11.68 -9.21 8.43
CA LEU A 130 11.33 -9.31 7.01
C LEU A 130 9.81 -9.17 6.80
N ILE A 131 8.97 -9.77 7.65
CA ILE A 131 7.51 -9.59 7.58
C ILE A 131 7.15 -8.12 7.75
N THR A 132 7.77 -7.43 8.71
CA THR A 132 7.56 -5.99 8.92
C THR A 132 7.97 -5.19 7.69
N ILE A 133 9.17 -5.40 7.15
CA ILE A 133 9.63 -4.71 5.92
C ILE A 133 8.70 -4.95 4.73
N ALA A 134 8.27 -6.19 4.49
CA ALA A 134 7.32 -6.50 3.42
C ALA A 134 5.94 -5.86 3.62
N GLY A 135 5.56 -5.57 4.87
CA GLY A 135 4.36 -4.84 5.23
C GLY A 135 4.46 -3.32 5.09
N LEU A 136 5.64 -2.77 4.81
CA LEU A 136 5.88 -1.33 4.63
C LEU A 136 6.00 -0.91 3.16
N VAL A 137 5.98 -1.87 2.24
CA VAL A 137 6.11 -1.62 0.80
C VAL A 137 4.87 -2.08 0.05
N GLU A 138 4.64 -1.47 -1.10
CA GLU A 138 3.64 -1.94 -2.07
C GLU A 138 4.32 -2.21 -3.42
N PRO A 139 3.79 -3.15 -4.23
CA PRO A 139 4.20 -3.28 -5.62
C PRO A 139 3.92 -1.98 -6.37
N LEU A 140 4.78 -1.65 -7.35
CA LEU A 140 4.53 -0.55 -8.26
C LEU A 140 3.19 -0.71 -8.99
N LYS A 141 2.38 0.35 -8.93
CA LYS A 141 1.03 0.42 -9.48
C LYS A 141 1.01 0.50 -11.01
N ASP A 142 -0.14 0.16 -11.58
CA ASP A 142 -0.37 0.17 -13.02
C ASP A 142 0.70 -0.68 -13.74
N TYR A 143 1.09 -0.28 -14.95
CA TYR A 143 2.11 -0.98 -15.73
C TYR A 143 3.55 -0.66 -15.31
N LYS A 144 3.77 0.09 -14.22
CA LYS A 144 5.10 0.56 -13.82
C LYS A 144 6.03 -0.57 -13.41
N ARG A 145 5.50 -1.70 -12.92
CA ARG A 145 6.28 -2.90 -12.59
C ARG A 145 6.97 -3.50 -13.82
N HIS A 146 6.31 -3.51 -14.98
CA HIS A 146 6.92 -3.93 -16.25
C HIS A 146 7.95 -2.92 -16.79
N ALA A 147 7.81 -1.64 -16.41
CA ALA A 147 8.70 -0.56 -16.85
C ALA A 147 10.07 -0.54 -16.13
N GLN A 148 10.30 -1.41 -15.14
CA GLN A 148 11.55 -1.44 -14.37
C GLN A 148 12.67 -2.30 -15.00
N GLY A 149 12.50 -2.74 -16.25
CA GLY A 149 13.53 -3.48 -16.98
C GLY A 149 13.60 -4.99 -16.67
N VAL A 150 12.68 -5.51 -15.85
CA VAL A 150 12.51 -6.96 -15.66
C VAL A 150 11.54 -7.50 -16.71
N ALA A 151 12.04 -8.41 -17.56
CA ALA A 151 11.22 -9.15 -18.51
C ALA A 151 10.42 -10.24 -17.79
N TYR A 152 9.26 -9.88 -17.24
CA TYR A 152 8.35 -10.85 -16.64
C TYR A 152 7.84 -11.83 -17.70
N SER A 153 7.86 -13.12 -17.35
CA SER A 153 7.24 -14.20 -18.12
C SER A 153 6.57 -15.18 -17.16
N THR A 154 5.68 -16.02 -17.68
CA THR A 154 4.95 -17.03 -16.90
C THR A 154 5.86 -18.11 -16.30
N ASP A 155 7.11 -18.20 -16.76
CA ASP A 155 8.10 -19.17 -16.29
C ASP A 155 8.96 -18.63 -15.13
N LEU A 156 8.86 -17.34 -14.80
CA LEU A 156 9.65 -16.77 -13.71
C LEU A 156 9.07 -17.18 -12.34
N PRO A 157 9.95 -17.49 -11.36
CA PRO A 157 9.50 -17.68 -9.99
C PRO A 157 9.11 -16.34 -9.36
N PHE A 158 7.81 -16.15 -9.10
CA PHE A 158 7.28 -14.98 -8.39
C PHE A 158 7.48 -15.14 -6.89
N THR A 159 8.73 -14.98 -6.45
CA THR A 159 9.16 -15.13 -5.05
C THR A 159 9.98 -13.94 -4.53
N ARG A 160 9.96 -12.81 -5.24
CA ARG A 160 10.69 -11.58 -4.89
C ARG A 160 9.84 -10.67 -4.00
N LEU A 161 10.41 -9.57 -3.51
CA LEU A 161 9.67 -8.59 -2.69
C LEU A 161 8.34 -8.13 -3.33
N PRO A 162 8.23 -7.77 -4.62
CA PRO A 162 6.95 -7.36 -5.21
C PRO A 162 5.93 -8.50 -5.33
N ASP A 163 6.37 -9.76 -5.22
CA ASP A 163 5.49 -10.93 -5.17
C ASP A 163 4.97 -11.20 -3.75
N ILE A 164 5.67 -10.69 -2.74
CA ILE A 164 5.38 -10.84 -1.31
C ILE A 164 4.64 -9.60 -0.74
N ALA A 165 4.89 -8.43 -1.33
CA ALA A 165 4.18 -7.20 -1.05
C ALA A 165 2.74 -7.30 -1.59
N ALA A 166 1.81 -6.65 -0.89
CA ALA A 166 0.41 -6.54 -1.29
C ALA A 166 0.05 -5.06 -1.46
N ALA A 167 -0.96 -4.75 -2.27
CA ALA A 167 -1.52 -3.39 -2.32
C ALA A 167 -2.28 -3.05 -1.03
N ASP A 168 -2.46 -1.75 -0.76
CA ASP A 168 -3.09 -1.24 0.47
C ASP A 168 -2.44 -1.79 1.74
N ALA A 169 -1.13 -1.57 1.88
CA ALA A 169 -0.39 -1.97 3.07
C ALA A 169 -1.00 -1.30 4.32
N PRO A 170 -1.59 -2.07 5.26
CA PRO A 170 -2.44 -1.50 6.31
C PRO A 170 -1.62 -0.70 7.34
N VAL A 171 -0.38 -1.11 7.59
CA VAL A 171 0.51 -0.47 8.57
C VAL A 171 0.92 0.93 8.10
N PRO A 172 1.45 1.13 6.87
CA PRO A 172 1.70 2.45 6.33
C PRO A 172 0.45 3.33 6.22
N LEU A 173 -0.72 2.75 5.90
CA LEU A 173 -1.97 3.51 5.84
C LEU A 173 -2.36 4.08 7.21
N ALA A 174 -2.33 3.25 8.25
CA ALA A 174 -2.59 3.70 9.63
C ALA A 174 -1.56 4.75 10.09
N PHE A 175 -0.29 4.57 9.75
CA PHE A 175 0.75 5.56 10.03
C PHE A 175 0.54 6.89 9.29
N LYS A 176 0.09 6.83 8.03
CA LYS A 176 -0.28 8.00 7.24
C LYS A 176 -1.43 8.76 7.90
N ASP A 177 -2.48 8.07 8.37
CA ASP A 177 -3.61 8.70 9.06
C ASP A 177 -3.20 9.46 10.33
N LEU A 178 -2.27 8.88 11.12
CA LEU A 178 -1.68 9.55 12.28
C LEU A 178 -0.91 10.80 11.86
N CYS A 179 -0.04 10.70 10.85
CA CYS A 179 0.75 11.81 10.34
C CYS A 179 -0.12 12.93 9.74
N GLU A 180 -1.17 12.59 9.00
CA GLU A 180 -2.12 13.57 8.46
C GLU A 180 -2.92 14.26 9.56
N THR A 181 -3.32 13.52 10.60
CA THR A 181 -4.01 14.08 11.77
C THR A 181 -3.13 15.09 12.47
N TRP A 182 -1.86 14.76 12.71
CA TRP A 182 -0.88 15.72 13.21
C TRP A 182 -0.68 16.90 12.26
N PHE A 183 -0.42 16.64 10.98
CA PHE A 183 -0.12 17.68 9.98
C PHE A 183 -1.26 18.70 9.84
N ARG A 184 -2.50 18.23 9.70
CA ARG A 184 -3.68 19.07 9.41
C ARG A 184 -4.32 19.65 10.67
N LYS A 185 -4.47 18.85 11.73
CA LYS A 185 -5.21 19.26 12.95
C LYS A 185 -4.29 19.76 14.07
N LYS A 186 -2.97 19.53 13.97
CA LYS A 186 -1.99 19.81 15.04
C LYS A 186 -2.36 19.13 16.35
N ASP A 187 -2.95 17.94 16.25
CA ASP A 187 -3.41 17.17 17.40
C ASP A 187 -2.21 16.50 18.10
N PRO A 188 -1.81 16.94 19.31
CA PRO A 188 -0.65 16.38 19.99
C PRO A 188 -0.86 14.94 20.47
N ASP A 189 -2.12 14.48 20.59
CA ASP A 189 -2.45 13.16 21.15
C ASP A 189 -1.99 12.01 20.24
N VAL A 190 -1.77 12.27 18.95
CA VAL A 190 -1.24 11.28 18.00
C VAL A 190 0.28 11.15 18.04
N ILE A 191 1.02 12.11 18.61
CA ILE A 191 2.50 12.12 18.62
C ILE A 191 3.08 10.86 19.28
N PRO A 192 2.61 10.40 20.46
CA PRO A 192 3.14 9.19 21.08
C PRO A 192 3.01 7.95 20.19
N ALA A 193 1.90 7.83 19.45
CA ALA A 193 1.68 6.72 18.53
C ALA A 193 2.61 6.79 17.31
N ILE A 194 2.80 7.98 16.73
CA ILE A 194 3.76 8.20 15.64
C ILE A 194 5.18 7.84 16.10
N ARG A 195 5.57 8.33 17.29
CA ARG A 195 6.90 8.07 17.87
C ARG A 195 7.13 6.59 18.11
N ALA A 196 6.20 5.91 18.78
CA ALA A 196 6.31 4.48 19.06
C ALA A 196 6.49 3.65 17.78
N GLN A 197 5.75 4.00 16.71
CA GLN A 197 5.87 3.32 15.43
C GLN A 197 7.24 3.53 14.77
N LEU A 198 7.78 4.76 14.82
CA LEU A 198 9.11 5.06 14.28
C LEU A 198 10.23 4.42 15.11
N GLU A 199 10.08 4.36 16.43
CA GLU A 199 11.03 3.68 17.34
C GLU A 199 11.06 2.17 17.10
N GLU A 200 9.92 1.56 16.75
CA GLU A 200 9.84 0.15 16.33
C GLU A 200 10.60 -0.08 15.00
N TRP A 201 10.48 0.84 14.05
CA TRP A 201 11.07 0.68 12.71
C TRP A 201 12.55 1.04 12.60
N GLN A 202 13.03 1.96 13.44
CA GLN A 202 14.42 2.44 13.42
C GLN A 202 15.48 1.32 13.52
N PRO A 203 15.36 0.32 14.41
CA PRO A 203 16.37 -0.74 14.54
C PRO A 203 16.27 -1.85 13.47
N LEU A 204 15.18 -1.92 12.68
CA LEU A 204 14.90 -3.05 11.78
C LEU A 204 16.02 -3.37 10.81
N HIS A 205 16.79 -2.37 10.35
CA HIS A 205 17.89 -2.63 9.42
C HIS A 205 18.93 -3.61 9.99
N GLY A 206 19.28 -3.50 11.28
CA GLY A 206 20.22 -4.41 11.91
C GLY A 206 19.68 -5.85 11.99
N GLU A 207 18.39 -6.00 12.26
CA GLU A 207 17.74 -7.32 12.29
C GLU A 207 17.66 -7.94 10.89
N VAL A 208 17.39 -7.13 9.86
CA VAL A 208 17.36 -7.57 8.47
C VAL A 208 18.76 -7.94 7.98
N GLN A 209 19.82 -7.24 8.41
CA GLN A 209 21.21 -7.64 8.14
C GLN A 209 21.52 -9.03 8.66
N VAL A 210 21.06 -9.37 9.87
CA VAL A 210 21.22 -10.71 10.45
C VAL A 210 20.42 -11.74 9.65
N ALA A 211 19.16 -11.46 9.33
CA ALA A 211 18.29 -12.36 8.58
C ALA A 211 18.79 -12.59 7.14
N ALA A 212 19.35 -11.58 6.50
CA ALA A 212 19.86 -11.61 5.12
C ALA A 212 21.29 -12.16 4.99
N SER A 213 21.98 -12.42 6.10
CA SER A 213 23.38 -12.83 6.09
C SER A 213 23.59 -14.11 5.27
N GLY A 214 24.34 -13.98 4.18
CA GLY A 214 24.65 -15.07 3.24
C GLY A 214 23.51 -15.43 2.28
N ILE A 215 22.45 -14.61 2.15
CA ILE A 215 21.31 -14.86 1.28
C ILE A 215 21.21 -13.76 0.21
N PRO A 216 21.77 -13.96 -1.00
CA PRO A 216 21.79 -12.94 -2.05
C PRO A 216 20.41 -12.43 -2.46
N ALA A 217 19.39 -13.28 -2.39
CA ALA A 217 18.02 -12.92 -2.74
C ALA A 217 17.39 -11.86 -1.80
N LEU A 218 17.98 -11.66 -0.62
CA LEU A 218 17.59 -10.63 0.34
C LEU A 218 18.35 -9.30 0.17
N ALA A 219 19.24 -9.16 -0.82
CA ALA A 219 19.97 -7.90 -1.04
C ALA A 219 19.06 -6.66 -1.22
N PRO A 220 17.94 -6.72 -1.98
CA PRO A 220 17.03 -5.58 -2.07
C PRO A 220 16.34 -5.23 -0.74
N TRP A 221 16.16 -6.20 0.15
CA TRP A 221 15.55 -5.99 1.47
C TRP A 221 16.47 -5.19 2.39
N LEU A 222 17.79 -5.31 2.21
CA LEU A 222 18.76 -4.48 2.92
C LEU A 222 18.62 -3.00 2.54
N ILE A 223 18.43 -2.71 1.25
CA ILE A 223 18.23 -1.34 0.76
C ILE A 223 16.93 -0.77 1.34
N VAL A 224 15.81 -1.51 1.24
CA VAL A 224 14.52 -1.06 1.77
C VAL A 224 14.58 -0.86 3.29
N SER A 225 15.17 -1.80 4.04
CA SER A 225 15.27 -1.68 5.50
C SER A 225 16.19 -0.53 5.94
N GLU A 226 17.24 -0.24 5.17
CA GLU A 226 18.08 0.94 5.41
C GLU A 226 17.28 2.23 5.22
N HIS A 227 16.49 2.33 4.14
CA HIS A 227 15.57 3.46 3.93
C HIS A 227 14.57 3.59 5.07
N VAL A 228 13.95 2.49 5.52
CA VAL A 228 13.03 2.49 6.67
C VAL A 228 13.71 3.02 7.93
N SER A 229 14.92 2.56 8.24
CA SER A 229 15.68 3.01 9.42
C SER A 229 16.02 4.50 9.34
N LYS A 230 16.52 4.97 8.19
CA LYS A 230 16.86 6.38 7.96
C LYS A 230 15.63 7.29 8.02
N LEU A 231 14.53 6.90 7.37
CA LEU A 231 13.27 7.64 7.44
C LEU A 231 12.71 7.69 8.87
N SER A 232 12.82 6.58 9.61
CA SER A 232 12.38 6.54 11.01
C SER A 232 13.17 7.51 11.87
N LYS A 233 14.48 7.58 11.67
CA LYS A 233 15.35 8.58 12.32
C LYS A 233 14.94 10.01 11.99
N ILE A 234 14.73 10.33 10.70
CA ILE A 234 14.29 11.67 10.27
C ILE A 234 12.95 12.03 10.90
N GLY A 235 12.00 11.09 10.96
CA GLY A 235 10.70 11.29 11.60
C GLY A 235 10.84 11.62 13.10
N LEU A 236 11.67 10.87 13.82
CA LEU A 236 11.92 11.09 15.26
C LEU A 236 12.60 12.45 15.52
N GLU A 237 13.60 12.81 14.72
CA GLU A 237 14.26 14.11 14.78
C GLU A 237 13.29 15.25 14.45
N SER A 238 12.40 15.05 13.48
CA SER A 238 11.36 16.03 13.14
C SER A 238 10.40 16.28 14.31
N LEU A 239 9.94 15.21 14.98
CA LEU A 239 9.12 15.35 16.20
C LEU A 239 9.88 16.10 17.30
N HIS A 240 11.16 15.77 17.50
CA HIS A 240 12.00 16.44 18.49
C HIS A 240 12.14 17.94 18.23
N TYR A 241 12.38 18.36 16.98
CA TYR A 241 12.47 19.79 16.64
C TYR A 241 11.17 20.54 16.90
N VAL A 242 10.02 19.93 16.60
CA VAL A 242 8.72 20.55 16.85
C VAL A 242 8.43 20.70 18.36
N GLU A 243 8.67 19.65 19.14
CA GLU A 243 8.40 19.65 20.59
C GLU A 243 9.35 20.57 21.36
N SER A 244 10.65 20.52 21.04
CA SER A 244 11.67 21.33 21.72
C SER A 244 11.68 22.79 21.27
N ARG A 245 11.06 23.10 20.13
CA ARG A 245 11.18 24.40 19.44
C ARG A 245 12.64 24.80 19.17
N ALA A 246 13.52 23.80 19.05
CA ALA A 246 14.93 24.04 18.74
C ALA A 246 15.11 24.56 17.32
N SER A 247 16.20 25.29 17.09
CA SER A 247 16.60 25.71 15.75
C SER A 247 16.98 24.49 14.92
N VAL A 248 16.40 24.37 13.72
CA VAL A 248 16.70 23.28 12.78
C VAL A 248 17.96 23.62 11.99
N PRO A 249 19.02 22.79 12.01
CA PRO A 249 20.25 23.07 11.26
C PRO A 249 20.07 22.90 9.74
N ASP A 250 20.57 23.85 8.94
CA ASP A 250 20.52 23.77 7.47
C ASP A 250 21.15 22.49 6.89
N ALA A 251 22.22 22.01 7.53
CA ALA A 251 22.86 20.75 7.14
C ALA A 251 21.90 19.55 7.28
N TRP A 252 21.17 19.48 8.40
CA TRP A 252 20.17 18.44 8.64
C TRP A 252 19.03 18.51 7.64
N VAL A 253 18.56 19.72 7.31
CA VAL A 253 17.50 19.92 6.29
C VAL A 253 17.95 19.36 4.94
N LYS A 254 19.17 19.71 4.50
CA LYS A 254 19.72 19.26 3.22
C LYS A 254 19.90 17.74 3.17
N GLU A 255 20.47 17.15 4.20
CA GLU A 255 20.72 15.69 4.30
C GLU A 255 19.42 14.90 4.38
N SER A 256 18.46 15.37 5.18
CA SER A 256 17.14 14.74 5.32
C SER A 256 16.37 14.79 4.01
N TYR A 257 16.38 15.93 3.31
CA TYR A 257 15.70 16.05 2.01
C TYR A 257 16.30 15.12 0.95
N ALA A 258 17.63 14.98 0.90
CA ALA A 258 18.30 14.05 0.00
C ALA A 258 17.89 12.59 0.30
N THR A 259 17.89 12.21 1.58
CA THR A 259 17.50 10.87 2.04
C THR A 259 16.02 10.58 1.75
N LEU A 260 15.13 11.54 1.99
CA LEU A 260 13.70 11.43 1.67
C LEU A 260 13.46 11.25 0.17
N SER A 261 14.22 11.98 -0.65
CA SER A 261 14.11 11.90 -2.11
C SER A 261 14.62 10.57 -2.66
N GLU A 262 15.73 10.06 -2.11
CA GLU A 262 16.27 8.74 -2.45
C GLU A 262 15.31 7.62 -2.03
N ALA A 263 14.75 7.70 -0.81
CA ALA A 263 13.83 6.69 -0.30
C ALA A 263 12.48 6.64 -1.03
N ALA A 264 12.11 7.71 -1.75
CA ALA A 264 10.93 7.75 -2.60
C ALA A 264 11.13 7.02 -3.95
N LEU A 265 12.37 6.66 -4.31
CA LEU A 265 12.65 5.90 -5.51
C LEU A 265 12.29 4.42 -5.32
N PRO A 266 11.78 3.74 -6.37
CA PRO A 266 11.44 2.33 -6.27
C PRO A 266 12.66 1.43 -6.03
N VAL A 267 12.48 0.39 -5.22
CA VAL A 267 13.47 -0.68 -4.99
C VAL A 267 12.82 -2.02 -5.33
N GLN A 268 13.42 -2.79 -6.24
CA GLN A 268 12.89 -4.09 -6.69
C GLN A 268 11.40 -4.02 -7.07
N GLU A 269 11.03 -3.06 -7.92
CA GLU A 269 9.64 -2.85 -8.37
C GLU A 269 8.62 -2.64 -7.23
N CYS A 270 9.08 -2.22 -6.06
CA CYS A 270 8.26 -1.80 -4.93
C CYS A 270 8.51 -0.32 -4.61
N GLU A 271 7.51 0.33 -4.04
CA GLU A 271 7.62 1.65 -3.44
C GLU A 271 7.49 1.56 -1.92
N LEU A 272 8.23 2.42 -1.22
CA LEU A 272 8.21 2.49 0.25
C LEU A 272 7.09 3.43 0.71
N MET A 273 6.07 2.88 1.37
CA MET A 273 4.82 3.59 1.62
C MET A 273 4.88 4.63 2.74
N ILE A 274 5.95 4.65 3.54
CA ILE A 274 6.11 5.58 4.65
C ILE A 274 6.84 6.88 4.27
N ALA A 275 7.43 6.95 3.07
CA ALA A 275 8.25 8.09 2.65
C ALA A 275 7.46 9.42 2.62
N GLU A 276 6.25 9.40 2.07
CA GLU A 276 5.36 10.58 2.06
C GLU A 276 4.95 11.01 3.47
N SER A 277 4.64 10.04 4.35
CA SER A 277 4.26 10.30 5.74
C SER A 277 5.39 10.94 6.53
N VAL A 278 6.63 10.46 6.36
CA VAL A 278 7.80 11.08 6.99
C VAL A 278 8.13 12.44 6.39
N MET A 279 7.93 12.65 5.08
CA MET A 279 8.05 13.97 4.45
C MET A 279 7.09 14.98 5.10
N MET A 280 5.86 14.58 5.43
CA MET A 280 4.92 15.44 6.16
C MET A 280 5.43 15.83 7.56
N LEU A 281 6.05 14.89 8.29
CA LEU A 281 6.67 15.18 9.59
C LEU A 281 7.85 16.14 9.45
N PHE A 282 8.72 15.87 8.47
CA PHE A 282 9.86 16.72 8.13
C PHE A 282 9.45 18.15 7.82
N GLN A 283 8.45 18.34 6.97
CA GLN A 283 7.93 19.67 6.62
C GLN A 283 7.34 20.43 7.81
N ASN A 284 6.80 19.72 8.82
CA ASN A 284 6.32 20.36 10.05
C ASN A 284 7.45 20.88 10.94
N ALA A 285 8.62 20.25 10.89
CA ALA A 285 9.76 20.66 11.69
C ALA A 285 10.41 21.94 11.15
N LEU A 286 10.25 22.22 9.85
CA LEU A 286 10.85 23.40 9.22
C LEU A 286 10.19 24.70 9.72
N PRO A 287 10.97 25.78 9.89
CA PRO A 287 10.42 27.11 10.17
C PRO A 287 9.50 27.56 9.02
N LYS A 288 8.41 28.23 9.37
CA LYS A 288 7.47 28.83 8.41
C LYS A 288 7.97 30.17 7.86
#